data_AF-A0A1F2VFA2-F1
#
_entry.id   AF-A0A1F2VFA2-F1
#
_cell.length_a   1.000
_cell.length_b   1.000
_cell.length_c   1.000
_cell.angle_alpha   90.00
_cell.angle_beta   90.00
_cell.angle_gamma   90.00
#
_symmetry.space_group_name_H-M   'P 1'
#
loop_
_entity.id
_entity.type
_entity.pdbx_description
1 polymer ?
#
loop_
_entity_poly.entity_id
_entity_poly.type
_entity_poly.pdbx_seq_one_letter_code
_entity_poly.pdbx_strand_id
1 'polypeptide(L)'
;MRYLQKYVFMSDDSDDIESWLTEPAALGGATMAGAGLTVMTGAARIRKAQVVNTIGKGEAILVTMSDEERLNIIHDNPGIQFVAEGRARMAFAAIHLTPIPQPTMASAQGRKTVVVQVRDGKGKPVRGVPVALLTDLKTKPPTGAESKTDKRGSAKFPLPHGTKVARIHAMPHAGFWWATHVPAKQQGTYTLECVRLDPEVPDGLRAFYPPGAATAGQGVTVAVIDGGVGPHPSLKLAGGANLVDDEPDAAFFDNGIGHGTHVAGIIGATADPRTPGGLAPAARLLSYRVYAKGSISAGSFAVAAAIRQAVDDGADLINLSLVLEDDQPEVNREIQRALARGVVCIAAAGNNGGPVGAPARTSIVLAVSAVAVRASWPKGALDTDVLSTPKAKKNKKLGFARFSNFGSQIDCAAPGVGIVSTLPRGRSGAIGVMGGTSMAAPAVTALLARALAQDAALLNAARNKARAEQILTLARSLATKAGFGANYEGFGLLR
;
A
#
# COMPACT_ATOMS: atom_id res chain seq x y z
N MET A 1 -18.87 -10.76 -27.21
CA MET A 1 -17.73 -9.92 -26.76
C MET A 1 -16.63 -10.86 -26.34
N ARG A 2 -15.45 -10.80 -26.98
CA ARG A 2 -14.27 -11.53 -26.46
C ARG A 2 -13.76 -10.77 -25.24
N TYR A 3 -13.58 -11.44 -24.11
CA TYR A 3 -12.98 -10.85 -22.92
C TYR A 3 -11.48 -10.70 -23.18
N LEU A 4 -10.99 -9.47 -23.23
CA LEU A 4 -9.57 -9.19 -23.36
C LEU A 4 -8.94 -9.10 -21.96
N GLN A 5 -7.76 -9.69 -21.81
CA GLN A 5 -6.96 -9.69 -20.59
C GLN A 5 -5.68 -8.88 -20.80
N LYS A 6 -5.11 -8.35 -19.71
CA LYS A 6 -3.81 -7.69 -19.72
C LYS A 6 -2.71 -8.71 -19.42
N TYR A 7 -1.69 -8.73 -20.27
CA TYR A 7 -0.49 -9.53 -20.10
C TYR A 7 0.74 -8.66 -20.15
N VAL A 8 1.75 -9.03 -19.38
CA VAL A 8 3.09 -8.47 -19.45
C VAL A 8 3.95 -9.43 -20.27
N PHE A 9 4.49 -8.91 -21.36
CA PHE A 9 5.51 -9.56 -22.15
C PHE A 9 6.89 -9.11 -21.65
N MET A 10 7.78 -10.07 -21.41
CA MET A 10 9.17 -9.81 -21.03
C MET A 10 10.09 -10.64 -21.91
N SER A 11 11.17 -10.02 -22.38
CA SER A 11 12.25 -10.69 -23.12
C SER A 11 13.61 -10.21 -22.61
N ASP A 12 14.58 -11.11 -22.62
CA ASP A 12 15.98 -10.82 -22.32
C ASP A 12 16.73 -10.27 -23.56
N ASP A 13 16.20 -10.52 -24.77
CA ASP A 13 16.67 -9.94 -26.03
C ASP A 13 15.85 -8.68 -26.35
N SER A 14 16.47 -7.50 -26.20
CA SER A 14 15.84 -6.18 -26.28
C SER A 14 15.58 -5.67 -27.70
N ASP A 15 16.18 -6.28 -28.71
CA ASP A 15 16.45 -5.57 -29.96
C ASP A 15 15.31 -5.63 -30.98
N ASP A 16 14.22 -6.36 -30.73
CA ASP A 16 13.14 -6.51 -31.72
C ASP A 16 11.72 -6.64 -31.16
N ILE A 17 11.50 -6.36 -29.87
CA ILE A 17 10.22 -6.69 -29.21
C ILE A 17 9.00 -5.99 -29.85
N GLU A 18 9.17 -4.75 -30.33
CA GLU A 18 8.10 -4.03 -31.03
C GLU A 18 7.80 -4.65 -32.41
N SER A 19 8.80 -5.18 -33.12
CA SER A 19 8.61 -5.74 -34.47
C SER A 19 7.74 -7.00 -34.45
N TRP A 20 7.81 -7.81 -33.39
CA TRP A 20 6.88 -8.91 -33.13
C TRP A 20 5.43 -8.41 -32.94
N LEU A 21 5.21 -7.22 -32.39
CA LEU A 21 3.87 -6.74 -32.05
C LEU A 21 3.25 -5.85 -33.13
N THR A 22 4.03 -5.33 -34.09
CA THR A 22 3.57 -4.29 -35.02
C THR A 22 3.63 -4.62 -36.52
N GLU A 23 4.44 -5.57 -37.01
CA GLU A 23 4.56 -5.80 -38.47
C GLU A 23 3.86 -7.08 -38.99
N PRO A 24 3.13 -7.00 -40.12
CA PRO A 24 2.83 -8.18 -40.91
C PRO A 24 4.09 -8.60 -41.67
N ALA A 25 4.60 -9.82 -41.44
CA ALA A 25 5.78 -10.34 -42.11
C ALA A 25 5.74 -10.12 -43.64
N ALA A 26 6.79 -9.50 -44.18
CA ALA A 26 6.95 -9.28 -45.62
C ALA A 26 7.03 -10.63 -46.37
N LEU A 27 6.24 -10.77 -47.43
CA LEU A 27 6.37 -11.85 -48.39
C LEU A 27 7.68 -11.69 -49.18
N GLY A 28 8.76 -12.27 -48.67
CA GLY A 28 10.01 -12.44 -49.42
C GLY A 28 9.79 -13.42 -50.56
N GLY A 29 9.47 -12.91 -51.76
CA GLY A 29 9.41 -13.71 -52.97
C GLY A 29 10.82 -14.15 -53.39
N ALA A 30 11.03 -15.46 -53.49
CA ALA A 30 12.13 -16.04 -54.25
C ALA A 30 11.56 -17.08 -55.22
N THR A 31 11.70 -16.81 -56.51
CA THR A 31 11.52 -17.78 -57.58
C THR A 31 12.76 -18.66 -57.68
N MET A 32 12.59 -19.99 -57.83
CA MET A 32 13.11 -20.80 -58.95
C MET A 32 13.08 -22.32 -58.68
N ALA A 33 12.67 -23.03 -59.75
CA ALA A 33 12.93 -24.40 -60.19
C ALA A 33 13.61 -25.43 -59.26
N GLY A 34 13.02 -26.62 -59.20
CA GLY A 34 13.71 -27.88 -58.92
C GLY A 34 13.15 -28.68 -57.76
N ALA A 35 12.72 -29.90 -58.04
CA ALA A 35 12.09 -30.81 -57.09
C ALA A 35 12.96 -31.07 -55.84
N GLY A 36 12.43 -30.73 -54.66
CA GLY A 36 13.02 -31.03 -53.36
C GLY A 36 12.08 -30.57 -52.24
N LEU A 37 11.63 -31.50 -51.41
CA LEU A 37 10.70 -31.30 -50.31
C LEU A 37 11.17 -30.14 -49.40
N THR A 38 10.46 -29.01 -49.42
CA THR A 38 10.71 -27.88 -48.52
C THR A 38 9.79 -28.03 -47.31
N VAL A 39 10.37 -28.13 -46.12
CA VAL A 39 9.65 -27.96 -44.85
C VAL A 39 9.10 -26.53 -44.83
N MET A 40 7.78 -26.39 -44.83
CA MET A 40 7.14 -25.09 -44.63
C MET A 40 7.42 -24.62 -43.21
N THR A 41 8.30 -23.63 -43.05
CA THR A 41 8.32 -22.78 -41.86
C THR A 41 7.15 -21.80 -41.98
N GLY A 42 6.07 -22.07 -41.26
CA GLY A 42 4.90 -21.19 -41.22
C GLY A 42 5.28 -19.86 -40.56
N ALA A 43 5.29 -18.78 -41.33
CA ALA A 43 5.32 -17.42 -40.80
C ALA A 43 3.98 -17.11 -40.12
N ALA A 44 4.00 -16.87 -38.81
CA ALA A 44 2.82 -16.56 -38.03
C ALA A 44 2.39 -15.10 -38.23
N ARG A 45 1.11 -14.92 -38.54
CA ARG A 45 0.46 -13.61 -38.69
C ARG A 45 0.00 -13.12 -37.32
N ILE A 46 0.71 -12.16 -36.73
CA ILE A 46 0.28 -11.51 -35.49
C ILE A 46 -0.84 -10.52 -35.83
N ARG A 47 -2.10 -10.90 -35.60
CA ARG A 47 -3.20 -9.93 -35.55
C ARG A 47 -3.17 -9.23 -34.19
N LYS A 48 -2.52 -8.06 -34.17
CA LYS A 48 -2.61 -6.92 -33.23
C LYS A 48 -3.00 -7.27 -31.78
N ALA A 49 -2.05 -7.73 -30.98
CA ALA A 49 -2.08 -7.41 -29.56
C ALA A 49 -2.01 -5.88 -29.41
N GLN A 50 -2.89 -5.28 -28.61
CA GLN A 50 -2.86 -3.84 -28.39
C GLN A 50 -1.82 -3.54 -27.31
N VAL A 51 -0.71 -2.91 -27.69
CA VAL A 51 0.25 -2.36 -26.72
C VAL A 51 -0.46 -1.27 -25.92
N VAL A 52 -0.46 -1.45 -24.60
CA VAL A 52 -1.01 -0.50 -23.62
C VAL A 52 0.10 0.42 -23.15
N ASN A 53 1.23 -0.15 -22.74
CA ASN A 53 2.33 0.61 -22.13
C ASN A 53 3.65 -0.17 -22.20
N THR A 54 4.79 0.51 -22.01
CA THR A 54 6.12 -0.09 -22.07
C THR A 54 7.03 0.47 -20.97
N ILE A 55 7.87 -0.38 -20.38
CA ILE A 55 8.94 0.01 -19.46
C ILE A 55 10.26 -0.16 -20.20
N GLY A 56 11.05 0.91 -20.27
CA GLY A 56 12.29 0.93 -21.05
C GLY A 56 12.05 0.77 -22.55
N LYS A 57 13.13 0.65 -23.34
CA LYS A 57 13.02 0.30 -24.76
C LYS A 57 12.71 -1.20 -24.89
N GLY A 58 11.43 -1.55 -24.71
CA GLY A 58 10.92 -2.91 -24.89
C GLY A 58 11.19 -3.89 -23.75
N GLU A 59 11.82 -3.46 -22.65
CA GLU A 59 12.21 -4.37 -21.56
C GLU A 59 11.02 -5.12 -20.93
N ALA A 60 9.90 -4.44 -20.74
CA ALA A 60 8.62 -5.06 -20.39
C ALA A 60 7.48 -4.32 -21.08
N ILE A 61 6.57 -5.05 -21.72
CA ILE A 61 5.45 -4.47 -22.46
C ILE A 61 4.12 -4.97 -21.92
N LEU A 62 3.24 -4.05 -21.57
CA LEU A 62 1.87 -4.34 -21.21
C LEU A 62 1.03 -4.40 -22.49
N VAL A 63 0.39 -5.54 -22.72
CA VAL A 63 -0.45 -5.78 -23.90
C VAL A 63 -1.83 -6.26 -23.49
N THR A 64 -2.84 -5.93 -24.28
CA THR A 64 -4.21 -6.43 -24.13
C THR A 64 -4.56 -7.38 -25.27
N MET A 65 -4.96 -8.61 -24.94
CA MET A 65 -5.37 -9.65 -25.91
C MET A 65 -6.25 -10.72 -25.25
N SER A 66 -6.88 -11.59 -26.04
CA SER A 66 -7.61 -12.76 -25.53
C SER A 66 -6.69 -13.94 -25.22
N ASP A 67 -7.13 -14.86 -24.36
CA ASP A 67 -6.39 -16.08 -24.02
C ASP A 67 -6.07 -16.94 -25.25
N GLU A 68 -6.99 -17.00 -26.22
CA GLU A 68 -6.81 -17.71 -27.49
C GLU A 68 -5.69 -17.08 -28.33
N GLU A 69 -5.66 -15.74 -28.43
CA GLU A 69 -4.60 -15.01 -29.12
C GLU A 69 -3.25 -15.23 -28.45
N ARG A 70 -3.20 -15.20 -27.11
CA ARG A 70 -1.98 -15.48 -26.34
C ARG A 70 -1.46 -16.89 -26.62
N LEU A 71 -2.33 -17.90 -26.60
CA LEU A 71 -1.94 -19.29 -26.84
C LEU A 71 -1.41 -19.49 -28.25
N ASN A 72 -2.03 -18.86 -29.25
CA ASN A 72 -1.56 -18.90 -30.62
C ASN A 72 -0.16 -18.27 -30.75
N ILE A 73 0.07 -17.10 -30.13
CA ILE A 73 1.39 -16.44 -30.16
C ILE A 73 2.47 -17.32 -29.50
N ILE A 74 2.18 -17.93 -28.35
CA ILE A 74 3.13 -18.84 -27.66
C ILE A 74 3.43 -20.09 -28.50
N HIS A 75 2.40 -20.65 -29.15
CA HIS A 75 2.57 -21.83 -30.00
C HIS A 75 3.46 -21.53 -31.22
N ASP A 76 3.23 -20.37 -31.84
CA ASP A 76 3.96 -19.93 -33.03
C ASP A 76 5.39 -19.45 -32.71
N ASN A 77 5.65 -19.06 -31.45
CA ASN A 77 6.93 -18.48 -31.01
C ASN A 77 7.41 -19.13 -29.70
N PRO A 78 7.94 -20.37 -29.76
CA PRO A 78 8.43 -21.07 -28.57
C PRO A 78 9.53 -20.27 -27.86
N GLY A 79 9.33 -19.95 -26.58
CA GLY A 79 10.27 -19.17 -25.75
C GLY A 79 9.74 -17.81 -25.31
N ILE A 80 8.71 -17.29 -25.98
CA ILE A 80 7.99 -16.09 -25.54
C ILE A 80 7.19 -16.39 -24.25
N GLN A 81 7.35 -15.52 -23.24
CA GLN A 81 6.58 -15.59 -22.00
C GLN A 81 5.63 -14.41 -21.87
N PHE A 82 4.34 -14.73 -21.69
CA PHE A 82 3.31 -13.78 -21.26
C PHE A 82 2.87 -14.11 -19.85
N VAL A 83 3.02 -13.15 -18.95
CA VAL A 83 2.56 -13.24 -17.57
C VAL A 83 1.28 -12.43 -17.44
N ALA A 84 0.23 -12.99 -16.85
CA ALA A 84 -0.99 -12.21 -16.59
C ALA A 84 -0.65 -11.06 -15.62
N GLU A 85 -1.15 -9.85 -15.91
CA GLU A 85 -0.89 -8.71 -15.05
C GLU A 85 -1.46 -8.97 -13.64
N GLY A 86 -0.60 -9.00 -12.64
CA GLY A 86 -0.98 -9.14 -11.25
C GLY A 86 -1.65 -7.89 -10.68
N ARG A 87 -2.20 -8.02 -9.47
CA ARG A 87 -2.85 -6.91 -8.75
C ARG A 87 -2.10 -6.60 -7.46
N ALA A 88 -1.84 -5.32 -7.25
CA ALA A 88 -1.40 -4.77 -5.97
C ALA A 88 -2.61 -4.22 -5.20
N ARG A 89 -2.58 -4.32 -3.88
CA ARG A 89 -3.55 -3.73 -2.95
C ARG A 89 -2.84 -2.87 -1.91
N MET A 90 -3.46 -1.76 -1.51
CA MET A 90 -2.93 -0.92 -0.43
C MET A 90 -2.84 -1.74 0.87
N ALA A 91 -1.72 -1.68 1.58
CA ALA A 91 -1.47 -2.48 2.78
C ALA A 91 -1.96 -1.80 4.08
N PHE A 92 -3.22 -1.37 4.14
CA PHE A 92 -3.87 -0.88 5.37
C PHE A 92 -4.79 -1.95 6.00
N ALA A 93 -5.05 -1.88 7.31
CA ALA A 93 -5.88 -2.85 8.01
C ALA A 93 -7.36 -2.70 7.59
N ALA A 94 -7.84 -3.68 6.84
CA ALA A 94 -8.94 -3.59 5.88
C ALA A 94 -10.38 -3.50 6.42
N ILE A 95 -10.64 -3.00 7.63
CA ILE A 95 -12.02 -2.90 8.12
C ILE A 95 -12.89 -1.94 7.25
N HIS A 96 -12.29 -1.15 6.35
CA HIS A 96 -12.88 0.10 5.86
C HIS A 96 -13.23 0.21 4.37
N LEU A 97 -12.77 -0.70 3.51
CA LEU A 97 -12.93 -0.53 2.05
C LEU A 97 -13.49 -1.76 1.33
N THR A 98 -13.71 -2.86 2.04
CA THR A 98 -14.41 -4.02 1.48
C THR A 98 -15.88 -3.90 1.86
N PRO A 99 -16.81 -3.83 0.89
CA PRO A 99 -18.24 -3.81 1.20
C PRO A 99 -18.59 -4.96 2.14
N ILE A 100 -19.25 -4.64 3.24
CA ILE A 100 -19.66 -5.65 4.21
C ILE A 100 -20.80 -6.47 3.58
N PRO A 101 -20.64 -7.80 3.42
CA PRO A 101 -21.70 -8.62 2.89
C PRO A 101 -22.95 -8.52 3.77
N GLN A 102 -24.07 -8.19 3.13
CA GLN A 102 -25.37 -8.14 3.78
C GLN A 102 -25.83 -9.57 4.11
N PRO A 103 -26.46 -9.81 5.27
CA PRO A 103 -27.06 -11.10 5.56
C PRO A 103 -28.12 -11.46 4.51
N THR A 104 -28.23 -12.74 4.16
CA THR A 104 -29.25 -13.23 3.23
C THR A 104 -30.65 -12.87 3.73
N MET A 105 -31.44 -12.22 2.87
CA MET A 105 -32.78 -11.75 3.20
C MET A 105 -33.75 -12.92 3.31
N ALA A 106 -34.05 -13.38 4.53
CA ALA A 106 -35.23 -14.20 4.78
C ALA A 106 -36.51 -13.34 4.67
N SER A 107 -37.59 -13.92 4.15
CA SER A 107 -38.83 -13.23 3.83
C SER A 107 -39.49 -12.51 5.01
N ALA A 108 -39.79 -11.22 4.79
CA ALA A 108 -40.91 -10.41 5.29
C ALA A 108 -41.55 -10.65 6.69
N GLN A 109 -40.83 -11.08 7.72
CA GLN A 109 -41.32 -11.00 9.11
C GLN A 109 -40.46 -10.08 9.97
N GLY A 110 -40.97 -8.85 10.21
CA GLY A 110 -40.48 -7.89 11.19
C GLY A 110 -39.11 -7.27 10.90
N ARG A 111 -39.03 -5.93 10.86
CA ARG A 111 -37.74 -5.21 10.86
C ARG A 111 -37.58 -4.49 12.18
N LYS A 112 -36.38 -4.57 12.77
CA LYS A 112 -35.97 -3.63 13.82
C LYS A 112 -35.07 -2.57 13.19
N THR A 113 -35.17 -1.34 13.70
CA THR A 113 -34.23 -0.28 13.33
C THR A 113 -33.25 -0.09 14.45
N VAL A 114 -31.97 -0.32 14.17
CA VAL A 114 -30.87 0.10 15.03
C VAL A 114 -30.44 1.49 14.61
N VAL A 115 -30.29 2.39 15.58
CA VAL A 115 -29.77 3.74 15.35
C VAL A 115 -28.41 3.86 16.01
N VAL A 116 -27.44 4.39 15.28
CA VAL A 116 -26.12 4.72 15.81
C VAL A 116 -25.93 6.22 15.75
N GLN A 117 -25.71 6.85 16.89
CA GLN A 117 -25.33 8.25 16.99
C GLN A 117 -23.82 8.35 17.19
N VAL A 118 -23.15 9.14 16.36
CA VAL A 118 -21.73 9.44 16.48
C VAL A 118 -21.57 10.87 17.00
N ARG A 119 -20.87 11.00 18.12
CA ARG A 119 -20.63 12.26 18.82
C ARG A 119 -19.13 12.49 19.02
N ASP A 120 -18.72 13.76 19.14
CA ASP A 120 -17.40 14.09 19.66
C ASP A 120 -17.39 14.02 21.20
N GLY A 121 -16.21 14.17 21.81
CA GLY A 121 -16.05 14.18 23.27
C GLY A 121 -16.75 15.35 24.00
N LYS A 122 -17.39 16.27 23.28
CA LYS A 122 -18.24 17.34 23.82
C LYS A 122 -19.73 17.08 23.56
N GLY A 123 -20.08 15.89 23.06
CA GLY A 123 -21.45 15.50 22.74
C GLY A 123 -22.00 16.10 21.43
N LYS A 124 -21.18 16.78 20.62
CA LYS A 124 -21.64 17.36 19.34
C LYS A 124 -21.72 16.27 18.26
N PRO A 125 -22.74 16.30 17.38
CA PRO A 125 -22.86 15.33 16.30
C PRO A 125 -21.71 15.41 15.30
N VAL A 126 -21.17 14.25 14.91
CA VAL A 126 -20.17 14.11 13.85
C VAL A 126 -20.86 13.61 12.57
N ARG A 127 -20.89 14.46 11.54
CA ARG A 127 -21.60 14.22 10.27
C ARG A 127 -20.75 13.44 9.27
N GLY A 128 -21.40 12.62 8.44
CA GLY A 128 -20.78 11.98 7.28
C GLY A 128 -19.85 10.83 7.64
N VAL A 129 -19.90 10.36 8.88
CA VAL A 129 -19.07 9.27 9.40
C VAL A 129 -19.61 7.95 8.85
N PRO A 130 -18.79 7.17 8.09
CA PRO A 130 -19.08 5.77 7.84
C PRO A 130 -19.24 5.00 9.15
N VAL A 131 -20.34 4.27 9.27
CA VAL A 131 -20.65 3.40 10.40
C VAL A 131 -20.88 2.00 9.88
N ALA A 132 -20.13 1.04 10.42
CA ALA A 132 -20.28 -0.38 10.15
C ALA A 132 -20.90 -1.08 11.36
N LEU A 133 -21.93 -1.87 11.10
CA LEU A 133 -22.61 -2.70 12.09
C LEU A 133 -22.32 -4.17 11.72
N LEU A 134 -21.52 -4.84 12.54
CA LEU A 134 -21.09 -6.22 12.31
C LEU A 134 -22.02 -7.19 13.03
N THR A 135 -22.52 -8.18 12.30
CA THR A 135 -23.46 -9.19 12.80
C THR A 135 -22.79 -10.53 13.07
N ASP A 136 -21.81 -10.91 12.23
CA ASP A 136 -20.98 -12.09 12.46
C ASP A 136 -19.51 -11.75 12.25
N LEU A 137 -18.71 -11.97 13.29
CA LEU A 137 -17.26 -11.72 13.29
C LEU A 137 -16.45 -12.96 12.86
N LYS A 138 -17.11 -14.12 12.69
CA LYS A 138 -16.46 -15.37 12.31
C LYS A 138 -16.23 -15.48 10.81
N THR A 139 -17.04 -14.80 10.00
CA THR A 139 -16.84 -14.76 8.55
C THR A 139 -15.63 -13.90 8.19
N LYS A 140 -15.01 -14.21 7.06
CA LYS A 140 -13.86 -13.46 6.52
C LYS A 140 -14.18 -13.06 5.07
N PRO A 141 -14.57 -11.80 4.80
CA PRO A 141 -14.75 -10.70 5.76
C PRO A 141 -15.98 -10.88 6.68
N PRO A 142 -16.04 -10.16 7.82
CA PRO A 142 -17.22 -10.10 8.69
C PRO A 142 -18.48 -9.69 7.91
N THR A 143 -19.66 -10.21 8.28
CA THR A 143 -20.95 -9.80 7.70
C THR A 143 -21.64 -8.75 8.54
N GLY A 144 -22.55 -7.99 7.93
CA GLY A 144 -23.19 -6.85 8.58
C GLY A 144 -23.83 -5.86 7.63
N ALA A 145 -23.90 -4.60 8.06
CA ALA A 145 -24.47 -3.51 7.29
C ALA A 145 -23.68 -2.21 7.49
N GLU A 146 -23.70 -1.34 6.49
CA GLU A 146 -23.02 -0.04 6.52
C GLU A 146 -24.01 1.10 6.27
N SER A 147 -23.73 2.24 6.87
CA SER A 147 -24.47 3.49 6.67
C SER A 147 -23.55 4.69 6.95
N LYS A 148 -24.01 5.91 6.67
CA LYS A 148 -23.27 7.14 6.97
C LYS A 148 -24.11 8.05 7.85
N THR A 149 -23.47 8.75 8.79
CA THR A 149 -24.19 9.65 9.68
C THR A 149 -24.74 10.88 8.95
N ASP A 150 -25.97 11.26 9.28
CA ASP A 150 -26.63 12.47 8.79
C ASP A 150 -26.11 13.76 9.49
N LYS A 151 -26.76 14.90 9.23
CA LYS A 151 -26.42 16.20 9.87
C LYS A 151 -26.58 16.17 11.41
N ARG A 152 -27.34 15.23 11.96
CA ARG A 152 -27.54 15.03 13.40
C ARG A 152 -26.60 13.95 13.96
N GLY A 153 -25.61 13.51 13.18
CA GLY A 153 -24.67 12.48 13.59
C GLY A 153 -25.31 11.09 13.68
N SER A 154 -26.45 10.84 13.03
CA SER A 154 -27.21 9.60 13.17
C SER A 154 -27.13 8.74 11.91
N ALA A 155 -26.82 7.45 12.07
CA ALA A 155 -26.87 6.41 11.03
C ALA A 155 -27.94 5.38 11.41
N LYS A 156 -28.75 4.95 10.43
CA LYS A 156 -29.87 4.02 10.66
C LYS A 156 -29.64 2.72 9.92
N PHE A 157 -29.94 1.61 10.59
CA PHE A 157 -29.74 0.25 10.09
C PHE A 157 -31.05 -0.52 10.21
N PRO A 158 -31.80 -0.69 9.10
CA PRO A 158 -32.90 -1.63 9.07
C PRO A 158 -32.34 -3.05 9.05
N LEU A 159 -32.62 -3.84 10.08
CA LEU A 159 -32.16 -5.22 10.20
C LEU A 159 -33.36 -6.17 10.35
N PRO A 160 -33.26 -7.42 9.87
CA PRO A 160 -34.23 -8.45 10.20
C PRO A 160 -34.42 -8.58 11.72
N HIS A 161 -35.63 -8.93 12.14
CA HIS A 161 -35.89 -9.21 13.54
C HIS A 161 -35.02 -10.38 14.02
N GLY A 162 -34.53 -10.33 15.26
CA GLY A 162 -33.64 -11.36 15.82
C GLY A 162 -32.16 -11.27 15.40
N THR A 163 -31.78 -10.48 14.38
CA THR A 163 -30.36 -10.30 14.00
C THR A 163 -29.52 -9.77 15.16
N LYS A 164 -28.48 -10.49 15.57
CA LYS A 164 -27.56 -10.04 16.62
C LYS A 164 -26.56 -9.03 16.06
N VAL A 165 -26.27 -7.99 16.83
CA VAL A 165 -25.21 -7.03 16.57
C VAL A 165 -24.02 -7.37 17.45
N ALA A 166 -22.95 -7.86 16.83
CA ALA A 166 -21.73 -8.28 17.52
C ALA A 166 -20.81 -7.08 17.82
N ARG A 167 -20.73 -6.11 16.89
CA ARG A 167 -19.85 -4.94 17.04
C ARG A 167 -20.33 -3.78 16.18
N ILE A 168 -20.02 -2.56 16.60
CA ILE A 168 -20.30 -1.33 15.84
C ILE A 168 -19.00 -0.54 15.72
N HIS A 169 -18.70 -0.03 14.53
CA HIS A 169 -17.56 0.81 14.24
C HIS A 169 -18.03 2.16 13.68
N ALA A 170 -17.47 3.26 14.19
CA ALA A 170 -17.64 4.60 13.62
C ALA A 170 -16.26 5.09 13.16
N MET A 171 -16.16 5.43 11.88
CA MET A 171 -14.88 5.47 11.16
C MET A 171 -14.70 6.81 10.44
N PRO A 172 -14.60 7.93 11.18
CA PRO A 172 -14.45 9.25 10.59
C PRO A 172 -13.19 9.32 9.71
N HIS A 173 -13.31 9.92 8.53
CA HIS A 173 -12.19 10.01 7.59
C HIS A 173 -11.03 10.86 8.12
N ALA A 174 -11.33 11.98 8.80
CA ALA A 174 -10.32 12.90 9.33
C ALA A 174 -10.75 13.52 10.67
N GLY A 175 -9.76 13.97 11.44
CA GLY A 175 -9.91 14.82 12.62
C GLY A 175 -10.34 14.09 13.91
N PHE A 176 -10.63 12.80 13.84
CA PHE A 176 -11.07 12.01 14.98
C PHE A 176 -10.47 10.59 14.97
N TRP A 177 -10.29 10.02 16.16
CA TRP A 177 -10.07 8.60 16.35
C TRP A 177 -11.31 7.81 15.94
N TRP A 178 -11.08 6.64 15.35
CA TRP A 178 -12.13 5.68 15.08
C TRP A 178 -12.63 5.05 16.38
N ALA A 179 -13.93 4.81 16.46
CA ALA A 179 -14.58 4.30 17.66
C ALA A 179 -15.15 2.90 17.43
N THR A 180 -15.12 2.08 18.48
CA THR A 180 -15.73 0.76 18.50
C THR A 180 -16.64 0.58 19.71
N HIS A 181 -17.72 -0.17 19.54
CA HIS A 181 -18.65 -0.50 20.61
C HIS A 181 -19.12 -1.95 20.51
N VAL A 182 -19.18 -2.63 21.66
CA VAL A 182 -19.81 -3.94 21.79
C VAL A 182 -21.20 -3.73 22.42
N PRO A 183 -22.29 -3.93 21.67
CA PRO A 183 -23.64 -3.66 22.15
C PRO A 183 -24.02 -4.55 23.34
N ALA A 184 -24.32 -3.92 24.49
CA ALA A 184 -24.88 -4.61 25.65
C ALA A 184 -26.37 -4.99 25.46
N LYS A 185 -27.09 -4.18 24.68
CA LYS A 185 -28.46 -4.45 24.23
C LYS A 185 -28.42 -4.79 22.74
N GLN A 186 -29.49 -5.38 22.21
CA GLN A 186 -29.56 -5.82 20.80
C GLN A 186 -30.56 -4.98 19.97
N GLN A 187 -31.05 -3.87 20.53
CA GLN A 187 -32.03 -2.98 19.92
C GLN A 187 -31.91 -1.56 20.47
N GLY A 188 -32.46 -0.59 19.73
CA GLY A 188 -32.50 0.81 20.15
C GLY A 188 -31.38 1.67 19.57
N THR A 189 -30.99 2.69 20.34
CA THR A 189 -29.98 3.68 19.94
C THR A 189 -28.68 3.45 20.68
N TYR A 190 -27.57 3.38 19.95
CA TYR A 190 -26.21 3.38 20.50
C TYR A 190 -25.56 4.72 20.26
N THR A 191 -24.76 5.19 21.22
CA THR A 191 -23.93 6.39 21.05
C THR A 191 -22.47 5.99 21.06
N LEU A 192 -21.76 6.29 19.98
CA LEU A 192 -20.31 6.13 19.87
C LEU A 192 -19.66 7.50 19.95
N GLU A 193 -18.63 7.60 20.79
CA GLU A 193 -17.80 8.79 20.90
C GLU A 193 -16.56 8.63 20.02
N CYS A 194 -16.38 9.53 19.06
CA CYS A 194 -15.15 9.70 18.30
C CYS A 194 -14.33 10.82 18.93
N VAL A 195 -13.23 10.46 19.60
CA VAL A 195 -12.35 11.44 20.26
C VAL A 195 -11.61 12.26 19.20
N ARG A 196 -11.56 13.58 19.36
CA ARG A 196 -10.88 14.46 18.42
C ARG A 196 -9.37 14.20 18.42
N LEU A 197 -8.74 14.26 17.26
CA LEU A 197 -7.28 14.18 17.15
C LEU A 197 -6.65 15.45 17.70
N ASP A 198 -5.63 15.24 18.51
CA ASP A 198 -4.79 16.26 19.10
C ASP A 198 -3.34 15.98 18.68
N PRO A 199 -2.73 16.81 17.81
CA PRO A 199 -1.35 16.66 17.37
C PRO A 199 -0.32 16.70 18.51
N GLU A 200 -0.66 17.27 19.67
CA GLU A 200 0.23 17.33 20.83
C GLU A 200 0.23 16.02 21.64
N VAL A 201 -0.81 15.19 21.48
CA VAL A 201 -0.89 13.89 22.15
C VAL A 201 -0.15 12.84 21.31
N PRO A 202 0.86 12.15 21.87
CA PRO A 202 1.59 11.13 21.13
C PRO A 202 0.68 10.00 20.65
N ASP A 203 0.67 9.78 19.34
CA ASP A 203 0.02 8.65 18.69
C ASP A 203 0.87 7.36 18.81
N GLY A 204 0.44 6.28 18.15
CA GLY A 204 1.20 5.02 18.16
C GLY A 204 2.62 5.13 17.63
N LEU A 205 2.92 6.10 16.76
CA LEU A 205 4.28 6.31 16.26
C LEU A 205 5.09 7.15 17.24
N ARG A 206 4.57 8.33 17.63
CA ARG A 206 5.26 9.34 18.44
C ARG A 206 5.38 8.95 19.92
N ALA A 207 4.57 8.00 20.39
CA ALA A 207 4.77 7.36 21.68
C ALA A 207 6.04 6.48 21.72
N PHE A 208 6.63 6.15 20.56
CA PHE A 208 7.85 5.34 20.47
C PHE A 208 9.02 6.05 19.77
N TYR A 209 8.74 6.78 18.69
CA TYR A 209 9.73 7.58 17.96
C TYR A 209 9.38 9.06 18.04
N PRO A 210 10.20 9.90 18.70
CA PRO A 210 9.97 11.33 18.65
C PRO A 210 10.02 11.82 17.19
N PRO A 211 9.27 12.89 16.85
CA PRO A 211 9.39 13.54 15.55
C PRO A 211 10.86 13.87 15.21
N GLY A 212 11.19 13.83 13.92
CA GLY A 212 12.51 14.24 13.45
C GLY A 212 12.76 15.72 13.70
N ALA A 213 14.02 16.08 13.94
CA ALA A 213 14.44 17.48 13.85
C ALA A 213 14.18 18.03 12.44
N ALA A 214 14.05 19.35 12.29
CA ALA A 214 13.72 19.98 11.01
C ALA A 214 14.70 19.65 9.86
N THR A 215 15.94 19.26 10.18
CA THR A 215 16.99 18.86 9.21
C THR A 215 17.08 17.34 9.02
N ALA A 216 16.28 16.54 9.72
CA ALA A 216 16.43 15.09 9.68
C ALA A 216 15.99 14.53 8.31
N GLY A 217 16.86 13.75 7.67
CA GLY A 217 16.67 13.24 6.31
C GLY A 217 17.16 14.18 5.20
N GLN A 218 17.81 15.29 5.54
CA GLN A 218 18.32 16.26 4.55
C GLN A 218 19.26 15.57 3.53
N GLY A 219 19.07 15.89 2.25
CA GLY A 219 19.85 15.34 1.14
C GLY A 219 19.41 13.96 0.66
N VAL A 220 18.56 13.26 1.42
CA VAL A 220 18.02 11.94 1.02
C VAL A 220 16.74 12.13 0.21
N THR A 221 16.66 11.43 -0.93
CA THR A 221 15.44 11.37 -1.73
C THR A 221 14.63 10.12 -1.41
N VAL A 222 13.35 10.29 -1.12
CA VAL A 222 12.42 9.19 -0.83
C VAL A 222 11.26 9.20 -1.81
N ALA A 223 11.09 8.10 -2.54
CA ALA A 223 9.94 7.88 -3.41
C ALA A 223 8.81 7.15 -2.66
N VAL A 224 7.61 7.68 -2.74
CA VAL A 224 6.38 7.07 -2.20
C VAL A 224 5.57 6.52 -3.36
N ILE A 225 5.59 5.20 -3.54
CA ILE A 225 4.78 4.50 -4.56
C ILE A 225 3.47 4.06 -3.89
N ASP A 226 2.40 4.80 -4.15
CA ASP A 226 1.11 4.67 -3.45
C ASP A 226 -0.06 5.25 -4.28
N GLY A 227 -1.15 5.68 -3.65
CA GLY A 227 -2.31 6.33 -4.28
C GLY A 227 -2.08 7.80 -4.62
N GLY A 228 -0.82 8.23 -4.73
CA GLY A 228 -0.44 9.63 -4.87
C GLY A 228 -0.46 10.40 -3.55
N VAL A 229 0.17 11.57 -3.53
CA VAL A 229 0.28 12.43 -2.36
C VAL A 229 -0.42 13.75 -2.63
N GLY A 230 -1.43 14.06 -1.82
CA GLY A 230 -2.23 15.27 -1.97
C GLY A 230 -1.51 16.50 -1.44
N PRO A 231 -1.87 17.70 -1.92
CA PRO A 231 -1.36 18.92 -1.32
C PRO A 231 -1.77 18.99 0.16
N HIS A 232 -0.79 19.24 1.02
CA HIS A 232 -0.98 19.42 2.46
C HIS A 232 0.01 20.48 2.97
N PRO A 233 -0.36 21.40 3.89
CA PRO A 233 0.54 22.46 4.37
C PRO A 233 1.87 21.97 4.94
N SER A 234 1.84 20.82 5.59
CA SER A 234 3.03 20.18 6.17
C SER A 234 3.82 19.29 5.20
N LEU A 235 3.41 19.16 3.93
CA LEU A 235 4.11 18.32 2.95
C LEU A 235 4.66 19.16 1.81
N LYS A 236 5.93 18.92 1.47
CA LYS A 236 6.59 19.51 0.31
C LYS A 236 7.03 18.39 -0.62
N LEU A 237 6.36 18.26 -1.76
CA LEU A 237 6.73 17.32 -2.80
C LEU A 237 7.72 17.97 -3.75
N ALA A 238 8.74 17.22 -4.14
CA ALA A 238 9.73 17.65 -5.13
C ALA A 238 9.34 17.30 -6.57
N GLY A 239 8.31 16.46 -6.75
CA GLY A 239 7.87 15.97 -8.05
C GLY A 239 7.14 14.63 -7.91
N GLY A 240 6.84 14.02 -9.05
CA GLY A 240 6.11 12.77 -9.11
C GLY A 240 5.59 12.45 -10.51
N ALA A 241 5.06 11.25 -10.66
CA ALA A 241 4.39 10.80 -11.86
C ALA A 241 3.16 9.94 -11.51
N ASN A 242 2.19 9.94 -12.39
CA ASN A 242 1.07 9.01 -12.37
C ASN A 242 1.34 7.89 -13.37
N LEU A 243 1.24 6.64 -12.91
CA LEU A 243 1.54 5.44 -13.69
C LEU A 243 0.28 4.62 -13.97
N VAL A 244 -0.88 5.25 -13.83
CA VAL A 244 -2.18 4.65 -14.15
C VAL A 244 -2.45 4.89 -15.63
N ASP A 245 -2.47 3.81 -16.43
CA ASP A 245 -2.53 3.86 -17.92
C ASP A 245 -3.53 4.88 -18.49
N ASP A 246 -4.76 4.92 -17.96
CA ASP A 246 -5.86 5.74 -18.49
C ASP A 246 -6.01 7.10 -17.77
N GLU A 247 -4.98 7.56 -17.05
CA GLU A 247 -4.99 8.83 -16.34
C GLU A 247 -3.75 9.68 -16.69
N PRO A 248 -3.84 11.03 -16.72
CA PRO A 248 -2.71 11.87 -17.10
C PRO A 248 -1.49 11.74 -16.17
N ASP A 249 -0.27 11.73 -16.72
CA ASP A 249 0.99 11.61 -15.97
C ASP A 249 1.14 12.66 -14.85
N ALA A 250 0.66 13.88 -15.10
CA ALA A 250 0.72 14.98 -14.13
C ALA A 250 -0.25 14.80 -12.94
N ALA A 251 -1.13 13.80 -12.96
CA ALA A 251 -2.14 13.55 -11.92
C ALA A 251 -1.59 12.73 -10.74
N PHE A 252 -0.32 12.91 -10.38
CA PHE A 252 0.37 12.16 -9.31
C PHE A 252 -0.08 12.50 -7.88
N PHE A 253 -1.08 13.38 -7.73
CA PHE A 253 -1.71 13.72 -6.46
C PHE A 253 -2.65 12.63 -5.97
N ASP A 254 -3.05 12.74 -4.69
CA ASP A 254 -3.93 11.80 -4.01
C ASP A 254 -5.16 11.37 -4.85
N ASN A 255 -5.40 10.07 -4.90
CA ASN A 255 -6.46 9.44 -5.66
C ASN A 255 -7.86 9.57 -5.02
N GLY A 256 -7.98 10.28 -3.89
CA GLY A 256 -9.22 10.49 -3.15
C GLY A 256 -9.40 9.55 -1.96
N ILE A 257 -8.47 8.61 -1.73
CA ILE A 257 -8.49 7.72 -0.56
C ILE A 257 -7.75 8.35 0.63
N GLY A 258 -6.62 9.02 0.40
CA GLY A 258 -5.79 9.62 1.46
C GLY A 258 -4.58 8.80 1.91
N HIS A 259 -4.44 7.55 1.45
CA HIS A 259 -3.43 6.62 1.97
C HIS A 259 -1.99 7.08 1.68
N GLY A 260 -1.67 7.44 0.43
CA GLY A 260 -0.34 7.94 0.07
C GLY A 260 0.02 9.24 0.78
N THR A 261 -0.96 10.13 0.98
CA THR A 261 -0.78 11.35 1.78
C THR A 261 -0.46 11.01 3.25
N HIS A 262 -1.08 9.99 3.83
CA HIS A 262 -0.82 9.52 5.19
C HIS A 262 0.59 8.94 5.32
N VAL A 263 0.98 8.08 4.38
CA VAL A 263 2.32 7.50 4.26
C VAL A 263 3.39 8.60 4.15
N ALA A 264 3.21 9.57 3.26
CA ALA A 264 4.13 10.68 3.08
C ALA A 264 4.30 11.53 4.35
N GLY A 265 3.22 11.73 5.11
CA GLY A 265 3.28 12.46 6.38
C GLY A 265 4.07 11.77 7.49
N ILE A 266 4.03 10.43 7.53
CA ILE A 266 4.87 9.65 8.46
C ILE A 266 6.34 9.89 8.16
N ILE A 267 6.68 9.97 6.87
CA ILE A 267 8.05 10.22 6.42
C ILE A 267 8.44 11.66 6.68
N GLY A 268 7.80 12.62 6.02
CA GLY A 268 8.35 13.97 5.86
C GLY A 268 7.41 15.12 6.22
N ALA A 269 6.37 14.93 7.03
CA ALA A 269 5.57 16.06 7.47
C ALA A 269 6.40 17.04 8.32
N THR A 270 6.41 18.32 7.97
CA THR A 270 6.94 19.37 8.85
C THR A 270 5.97 19.58 10.02
N ALA A 271 6.49 19.58 11.25
CA ALA A 271 5.67 19.84 12.43
C ALA A 271 5.04 21.25 12.37
N ASP A 272 3.74 21.33 12.63
CA ASP A 272 2.91 22.54 12.82
C ASP A 272 1.93 22.22 13.96
N PRO A 273 1.48 23.17 14.81
CA PRO A 273 0.43 22.96 15.81
C PRO A 273 -0.80 22.14 15.39
N ARG A 274 -1.10 22.00 14.08
CA ARG A 274 -2.22 21.22 13.56
C ARG A 274 -1.85 19.85 12.98
N THR A 275 -0.57 19.50 12.90
CA THR A 275 -0.10 18.30 12.21
C THR A 275 1.12 17.69 12.91
N PRO A 276 1.07 16.40 13.28
CA PRO A 276 2.23 15.76 13.89
C PRO A 276 3.39 15.71 12.91
N GLY A 277 4.60 16.03 13.39
CA GLY A 277 5.81 15.97 12.59
C GLY A 277 6.15 14.54 12.15
N GLY A 278 6.63 14.39 10.91
CA GLY A 278 7.22 13.17 10.39
C GLY A 278 8.57 12.86 11.02
N LEU A 279 9.12 11.69 10.71
CA LEU A 279 10.42 11.28 11.26
C LEU A 279 11.62 11.87 10.49
N ALA A 280 11.46 12.19 9.21
CA ALA A 280 12.48 12.75 8.31
C ALA A 280 11.93 13.97 7.53
N PRO A 281 11.59 15.08 8.21
CA PRO A 281 10.93 16.25 7.59
C PRO A 281 11.76 16.98 6.52
N ALA A 282 13.08 16.76 6.46
CA ALA A 282 13.94 17.35 5.43
C ALA A 282 14.19 16.40 4.24
N ALA A 283 13.64 15.19 4.24
CA ALA A 283 13.74 14.29 3.10
C ALA A 283 13.03 14.87 1.87
N ARG A 284 13.66 14.72 0.70
CA ARG A 284 13.06 15.12 -0.57
C ARG A 284 12.04 14.07 -1.01
N LEU A 285 10.74 14.38 -0.89
CA LEU A 285 9.67 13.43 -1.21
C LEU A 285 9.26 13.47 -2.68
N LEU A 286 9.20 12.31 -3.32
CA LEU A 286 8.63 12.09 -4.65
C LEU A 286 7.36 11.25 -4.54
N SER A 287 6.34 11.57 -5.33
CA SER A 287 5.03 10.90 -5.31
C SER A 287 4.80 10.12 -6.60
N TYR A 288 4.69 8.79 -6.52
CA TYR A 288 4.34 7.96 -7.67
C TYR A 288 2.99 7.31 -7.43
N ARG A 289 2.01 7.70 -8.25
CA ARG A 289 0.65 7.19 -8.14
C ARG A 289 0.48 5.95 -9.01
N VAL A 290 0.08 4.84 -8.38
CA VAL A 290 -0.20 3.57 -9.08
C VAL A 290 -1.67 3.14 -8.95
N TYR A 291 -2.40 3.72 -8.00
CA TYR A 291 -3.83 3.46 -7.83
C TYR A 291 -4.66 4.51 -8.55
N ALA A 292 -5.56 4.06 -9.42
CA ALA A 292 -6.55 4.91 -10.07
C ALA A 292 -7.44 5.64 -9.05
N LYS A 293 -8.14 6.68 -9.51
CA LYS A 293 -9.00 7.51 -8.67
C LYS A 293 -10.06 6.67 -7.96
N GLY A 294 -10.11 6.76 -6.63
CA GLY A 294 -11.03 5.99 -5.79
C GLY A 294 -10.76 4.49 -5.73
N SER A 295 -9.70 3.99 -6.38
CA SER A 295 -9.31 2.58 -6.35
C SER A 295 -8.32 2.30 -5.22
N ILE A 296 -8.38 1.07 -4.72
CA ILE A 296 -7.42 0.51 -3.75
C ILE A 296 -6.62 -0.65 -4.35
N SER A 297 -6.83 -0.90 -5.64
CA SER A 297 -6.17 -1.93 -6.42
C SER A 297 -5.47 -1.32 -7.64
N ALA A 298 -4.22 -1.70 -7.84
CA ALA A 298 -3.36 -1.25 -8.93
C ALA A 298 -2.89 -2.47 -9.74
N GLY A 299 -2.55 -2.25 -11.02
CA GLY A 299 -1.85 -3.26 -11.82
C GLY A 299 -0.38 -3.38 -11.41
N SER A 300 0.18 -4.58 -11.47
CA SER A 300 1.59 -4.82 -11.15
C SER A 300 2.54 -4.08 -12.10
N PHE A 301 2.13 -3.89 -13.36
CA PHE A 301 2.91 -3.14 -14.35
C PHE A 301 3.10 -1.67 -13.94
N ALA A 302 2.05 -1.01 -13.44
CA ALA A 302 2.14 0.35 -12.91
C ALA A 302 3.11 0.45 -11.71
N VAL A 303 3.16 -0.58 -10.86
CA VAL A 303 4.11 -0.66 -9.74
C VAL A 303 5.54 -0.80 -10.26
N ALA A 304 5.78 -1.67 -11.24
CA ALA A 304 7.10 -1.83 -11.86
C ALA A 304 7.58 -0.52 -12.52
N ALA A 305 6.71 0.12 -13.31
CA ALA A 305 6.99 1.41 -13.94
C ALA A 305 7.31 2.51 -12.92
N ALA A 306 6.59 2.54 -11.79
CA ALA A 306 6.86 3.49 -10.72
C ALA A 306 8.22 3.25 -10.04
N ILE A 307 8.63 1.99 -9.85
CA ILE A 307 9.97 1.67 -9.32
C ILE A 307 11.05 2.13 -10.29
N ARG A 308 10.89 1.86 -11.59
CA ARG A 308 11.80 2.36 -12.63
C ARG A 308 11.94 3.88 -12.56
N GLN A 309 10.82 4.60 -12.64
CA GLN A 309 10.81 6.05 -12.66
C GLN A 309 11.41 6.64 -11.38
N ALA A 310 11.14 6.04 -10.21
CA ALA A 310 11.73 6.47 -8.94
C ALA A 310 13.26 6.35 -8.93
N VAL A 311 13.80 5.26 -9.49
CA VAL A 311 15.25 5.07 -9.64
C VAL A 311 15.84 6.13 -10.56
N ASP A 312 15.21 6.37 -11.71
CA ASP A 312 15.66 7.33 -12.72
C ASP A 312 15.60 8.78 -12.20
N ASP A 313 14.61 9.11 -11.36
CA ASP A 313 14.46 10.42 -10.69
C ASP A 313 15.37 10.58 -9.45
N GLY A 314 16.25 9.60 -9.21
CA GLY A 314 17.31 9.67 -8.21
C GLY A 314 16.86 9.36 -6.77
N ALA A 315 15.81 8.55 -6.57
CA ALA A 315 15.40 8.11 -5.23
C ALA A 315 16.50 7.30 -4.55
N ASP A 316 16.82 7.57 -3.28
CA ASP A 316 17.71 6.72 -2.48
C ASP A 316 16.96 5.56 -1.85
N LEU A 317 15.72 5.84 -1.44
CA LEU A 317 14.82 4.90 -0.78
C LEU A 317 13.46 4.92 -1.47
N ILE A 318 12.86 3.75 -1.65
CA ILE A 318 11.51 3.59 -2.23
C ILE A 318 10.62 2.94 -1.17
N ASN A 319 9.55 3.63 -0.76
CA ASN A 319 8.53 3.08 0.13
C ASN A 319 7.38 2.47 -0.67
N LEU A 320 7.13 1.18 -0.43
CA LEU A 320 6.07 0.37 -1.03
C LEU A 320 5.06 -0.03 0.06
N SER A 321 4.09 0.83 0.34
CA SER A 321 3.00 0.57 1.29
C SER A 321 1.85 -0.24 0.64
N LEU A 322 2.23 -1.32 -0.04
CA LEU A 322 1.36 -2.17 -0.85
C LEU A 322 1.74 -3.64 -0.71
N VAL A 323 0.81 -4.52 -1.11
CA VAL A 323 1.05 -5.97 -1.25
C VAL A 323 0.50 -6.43 -2.59
N LEU A 324 1.28 -7.18 -3.34
CA LEU A 324 0.86 -7.91 -4.53
C LEU A 324 0.19 -9.23 -4.16
N GLU A 325 -0.80 -9.63 -4.95
CA GLU A 325 -1.47 -10.92 -4.79
C GLU A 325 -0.50 -12.10 -4.98
N ASP A 326 0.43 -11.98 -5.93
CA ASP A 326 1.48 -12.94 -6.23
C ASP A 326 2.81 -12.24 -6.55
N ASP A 327 3.91 -13.02 -6.65
CA ASP A 327 5.15 -12.47 -7.21
C ASP A 327 4.96 -12.12 -8.68
N GLN A 328 5.47 -10.97 -9.09
CA GLN A 328 5.36 -10.47 -10.45
C GLN A 328 6.76 -10.24 -11.01
N PRO A 329 7.16 -10.92 -12.10
CA PRO A 329 8.53 -10.88 -12.60
C PRO A 329 8.95 -9.48 -13.05
N GLU A 330 8.05 -8.67 -13.59
CA GLU A 330 8.32 -7.28 -13.97
C GLU A 330 8.58 -6.41 -12.73
N VAL A 331 7.88 -6.62 -11.63
CA VAL A 331 8.15 -5.91 -10.37
C VAL A 331 9.48 -6.36 -9.77
N ASN A 332 9.75 -7.67 -9.77
CA ASN A 332 11.01 -8.21 -9.26
C ASN A 332 12.22 -7.72 -10.07
N ARG A 333 12.11 -7.63 -11.40
CA ARG A 333 13.14 -7.06 -12.28
C ARG A 333 13.46 -5.62 -11.88
N GLU A 334 12.45 -4.79 -11.64
CA GLU A 334 12.66 -3.38 -11.28
C GLU A 334 13.20 -3.21 -9.85
N ILE A 335 12.87 -4.13 -8.92
CA ILE A 335 13.51 -4.18 -7.59
C ILE A 335 14.99 -4.55 -7.72
N GLN A 336 15.35 -5.54 -8.55
CA GLN A 336 16.75 -5.89 -8.82
C GLN A 336 17.51 -4.73 -9.44
N ARG A 337 16.87 -3.98 -10.35
CA ARG A 337 17.43 -2.76 -10.93
C ARG A 337 17.66 -1.68 -9.87
N ALA A 338 16.68 -1.44 -9.00
CA ALA A 338 16.82 -0.48 -7.90
C ALA A 338 18.06 -0.81 -7.06
N LEU A 339 18.21 -2.07 -6.65
CA LEU A 339 19.41 -2.54 -5.94
C LEU A 339 20.68 -2.28 -6.76
N ALA A 340 20.72 -2.68 -8.03
CA ALA A 340 21.88 -2.49 -8.91
C ALA A 340 22.27 -1.02 -9.09
N ARG A 341 21.30 -0.10 -8.95
CA ARG A 341 21.47 1.36 -9.00
C ARG A 341 21.63 2.02 -7.62
N GLY A 342 21.87 1.24 -6.58
CA GLY A 342 22.16 1.77 -5.23
C GLY A 342 20.94 2.28 -4.48
N VAL A 343 19.74 1.84 -4.85
CA VAL A 343 18.44 2.23 -4.26
C VAL A 343 17.88 1.07 -3.46
N VAL A 344 17.31 1.36 -2.28
CA VAL A 344 16.70 0.33 -1.42
C VAL A 344 15.19 0.45 -1.44
N CYS A 345 14.51 -0.68 -1.69
CA CYS A 345 13.06 -0.81 -1.57
C CYS A 345 12.69 -1.26 -0.15
N ILE A 346 11.74 -0.58 0.47
CA ILE A 346 11.17 -0.89 1.79
C ILE A 346 9.69 -1.17 1.60
N ALA A 347 9.21 -2.34 2.04
CA ALA A 347 7.84 -2.77 1.75
C ALA A 347 7.08 -3.27 2.99
N ALA A 348 5.78 -2.99 2.99
CA ALA A 348 4.85 -3.49 3.99
C ALA A 348 4.69 -5.02 3.90
N ALA A 349 4.78 -5.74 5.02
CA ALA A 349 4.70 -7.19 5.02
C ALA A 349 3.30 -7.76 4.69
N GLY A 350 2.23 -6.98 4.91
CA GLY A 350 0.83 -7.39 4.73
C GLY A 350 0.02 -7.46 6.03
N ASN A 351 -1.31 -7.57 5.89
CA ASN A 351 -2.27 -7.34 6.98
C ASN A 351 -3.31 -8.45 7.19
N ASN A 352 -3.02 -9.68 6.81
CA ASN A 352 -3.95 -10.81 6.99
C ASN A 352 -3.55 -11.77 8.12
N GLY A 353 -2.51 -11.43 8.89
CA GLY A 353 -1.94 -12.28 9.94
C GLY A 353 -1.35 -13.57 9.39
N GLY A 354 -0.90 -13.53 8.13
CA GLY A 354 -0.38 -14.67 7.39
C GLY A 354 1.10 -14.52 7.00
N PRO A 355 1.56 -15.31 6.01
CA PRO A 355 2.91 -15.20 5.46
C PRO A 355 3.20 -13.83 4.86
N VAL A 356 4.46 -13.40 4.85
CA VAL A 356 4.90 -12.14 4.23
C VAL A 356 4.52 -12.11 2.75
N GLY A 357 3.84 -11.03 2.33
CA GLY A 357 3.38 -10.84 0.96
C GLY A 357 4.47 -10.30 0.03
N ALA A 358 4.22 -10.33 -1.28
CA ALA A 358 5.07 -9.69 -2.28
C ALA A 358 4.81 -8.17 -2.34
N PRO A 359 5.80 -7.32 -2.67
CA PRO A 359 7.20 -7.66 -2.90
C PRO A 359 8.03 -7.77 -1.61
N ALA A 360 7.46 -7.56 -0.42
CA ALA A 360 8.19 -7.61 0.84
C ALA A 360 8.91 -8.95 1.08
N ARG A 361 8.40 -10.06 0.56
CA ARG A 361 9.05 -11.37 0.68
C ARG A 361 10.31 -11.56 -0.20
N THR A 362 10.57 -10.65 -1.14
CA THR A 362 11.76 -10.69 -1.99
C THR A 362 12.99 -10.34 -1.17
N SER A 363 14.04 -11.17 -1.20
CA SER A 363 15.18 -11.12 -0.26
C SER A 363 16.01 -9.82 -0.27
N ILE A 364 15.87 -9.01 -1.31
CA ILE A 364 16.56 -7.72 -1.47
C ILE A 364 15.68 -6.52 -1.10
N VAL A 365 14.44 -6.76 -0.66
CA VAL A 365 13.49 -5.77 -0.15
C VAL A 365 13.54 -5.79 1.36
N LEU A 366 13.61 -4.61 1.99
CA LEU A 366 13.52 -4.50 3.44
C LEU A 366 12.05 -4.69 3.87
N ALA A 367 11.73 -5.87 4.38
CA ALA A 367 10.36 -6.23 4.76
C ALA A 367 10.00 -5.72 6.16
N VAL A 368 8.85 -5.04 6.27
CA VAL A 368 8.44 -4.38 7.52
C VAL A 368 7.13 -4.93 8.08
N SER A 369 7.20 -5.51 9.28
CA SER A 369 6.04 -5.91 10.08
C SER A 369 5.54 -4.76 10.98
N ALA A 370 4.31 -4.89 11.47
CA ALA A 370 3.69 -3.88 12.33
C ALA A 370 3.62 -4.33 13.80
N VAL A 371 3.99 -3.41 14.69
CA VAL A 371 3.73 -3.50 16.13
C VAL A 371 2.78 -2.40 16.58
N ALA A 372 2.20 -2.54 17.76
CA ALA A 372 1.49 -1.47 18.44
C ALA A 372 2.23 -1.04 19.70
N VAL A 373 2.12 0.25 20.01
CA VAL A 373 2.55 0.81 21.29
C VAL A 373 1.32 0.84 22.19
N ARG A 374 1.36 0.09 23.30
CA ARG A 374 0.22 0.00 24.21
C ARG A 374 -0.11 1.37 24.80
N ALA A 375 -1.41 1.63 24.95
CA ALA A 375 -1.96 2.85 25.53
C ALA A 375 -1.61 4.14 24.76
N SER A 376 -1.38 4.04 23.44
CA SER A 376 -1.19 5.20 22.55
C SER A 376 -2.46 5.63 21.81
N TRP A 377 -3.63 5.22 22.30
CA TRP A 377 -4.94 5.53 21.72
C TRP A 377 -5.96 5.73 22.85
N PRO A 378 -7.00 6.55 22.64
CA PRO A 378 -8.01 6.81 23.66
C PRO A 378 -8.88 5.58 23.95
N LYS A 379 -9.54 5.59 25.10
CA LYS A 379 -10.52 4.55 25.46
C LYS A 379 -11.64 4.52 24.41
N GLY A 380 -12.02 3.31 23.98
CA GLY A 380 -13.06 3.12 22.96
C GLY A 380 -12.55 3.24 21.52
N ALA A 381 -11.25 3.50 21.31
CA ALA A 381 -10.67 3.47 19.98
C ALA A 381 -10.72 2.06 19.37
N LEU A 382 -10.90 1.97 18.05
CA LEU A 382 -10.91 0.71 17.32
C LEU A 382 -9.60 -0.09 17.48
N ASP A 383 -8.48 0.62 17.61
CA ASP A 383 -7.12 0.09 17.76
C ASP A 383 -6.87 -0.66 19.09
N THR A 384 -7.84 -0.73 19.99
CA THR A 384 -7.72 -1.40 21.30
C THR A 384 -7.61 -2.93 21.23
N ASP A 385 -8.16 -3.57 20.20
CA ASP A 385 -8.27 -5.04 20.04
C ASP A 385 -7.45 -5.57 18.85
N VAL A 386 -6.22 -5.09 18.73
CA VAL A 386 -5.33 -5.38 17.57
C VAL A 386 -4.03 -6.06 17.96
N LEU A 387 -3.86 -6.48 19.21
CA LEU A 387 -2.64 -7.14 19.69
C LEU A 387 -2.75 -8.66 19.64
N SER A 388 -1.66 -9.33 19.26
CA SER A 388 -1.55 -10.79 19.25
C SER A 388 -0.27 -11.28 19.92
N THR A 389 -0.13 -12.60 20.03
CA THR A 389 1.15 -13.26 20.31
C THR A 389 2.08 -13.20 19.09
N PRO A 390 3.40 -13.20 19.30
CA PRO A 390 4.11 -13.27 20.57
C PRO A 390 4.10 -11.94 21.33
N LYS A 391 4.33 -12.00 22.65
CA LYS A 391 4.54 -10.82 23.48
C LYS A 391 6.01 -10.40 23.41
N ALA A 392 6.28 -9.10 23.42
CA ALA A 392 7.63 -8.60 23.53
C ALA A 392 8.25 -9.05 24.87
N LYS A 393 9.40 -9.73 24.81
CA LYS A 393 10.14 -10.15 26.01
C LYS A 393 10.87 -8.98 26.69
N LYS A 394 11.36 -8.01 25.91
CA LYS A 394 12.23 -6.92 26.40
C LYS A 394 11.49 -5.62 26.65
N ASN A 395 10.46 -5.30 25.86
CA ASN A 395 9.68 -4.07 26.02
C ASN A 395 8.19 -4.35 26.13
N LYS A 396 7.69 -4.42 27.37
CA LYS A 396 6.27 -4.71 27.66
C LYS A 396 5.28 -3.66 27.13
N LYS A 397 5.75 -2.46 26.73
CA LYS A 397 4.92 -1.45 26.06
C LYS A 397 4.58 -1.84 24.62
N LEU A 398 5.36 -2.72 23.99
CA LEU A 398 5.11 -3.17 22.63
C LEU A 398 4.24 -4.44 22.60
N GLY A 399 3.40 -4.54 21.59
CA GLY A 399 2.71 -5.78 21.22
C GLY A 399 2.74 -5.98 19.72
N PHE A 400 2.80 -7.23 19.26
CA PHE A 400 2.72 -7.53 17.84
C PHE A 400 1.31 -7.28 17.32
N ALA A 401 1.17 -6.61 16.18
CA ALA A 401 -0.15 -6.33 15.62
C ALA A 401 -0.74 -7.61 15.02
N ARG A 402 -1.95 -7.99 15.45
CA ARG A 402 -2.64 -9.23 15.04
C ARG A 402 -2.79 -9.37 13.53
N PHE A 403 -2.98 -8.27 12.84
CA PHE A 403 -3.10 -8.27 11.39
C PHE A 403 -1.75 -8.42 10.69
N SER A 404 -0.63 -8.09 11.35
CA SER A 404 0.66 -8.04 10.66
C SER A 404 1.06 -9.43 10.19
N ASN A 405 1.46 -9.51 8.92
CA ASN A 405 2.09 -10.69 8.39
C ASN A 405 3.46 -10.89 9.03
N PHE A 406 3.90 -12.15 9.05
CA PHE A 406 5.12 -12.60 9.71
C PHE A 406 5.74 -13.75 8.90
N GLY A 407 7.04 -13.96 9.06
CA GLY A 407 7.81 -14.96 8.32
C GLY A 407 9.31 -14.69 8.39
N SER A 408 10.11 -15.64 7.92
CA SER A 408 11.57 -15.52 7.92
C SER A 408 12.10 -14.38 7.03
N GLN A 409 11.24 -13.82 6.18
CA GLN A 409 11.56 -12.68 5.32
C GLN A 409 11.49 -11.33 6.04
N ILE A 410 10.94 -11.25 7.26
CA ILE A 410 10.87 -9.97 7.99
C ILE A 410 12.28 -9.50 8.33
N ASP A 411 12.63 -8.29 7.88
CA ASP A 411 13.87 -7.60 8.28
C ASP A 411 13.67 -6.77 9.54
N CYS A 412 12.56 -6.03 9.63
CA CYS A 412 12.35 -5.05 10.68
C CYS A 412 10.88 -4.96 11.11
N ALA A 413 10.65 -4.39 12.29
CA ALA A 413 9.34 -4.01 12.78
C ALA A 413 9.27 -2.50 13.07
N ALA A 414 8.07 -1.91 12.95
CA ALA A 414 7.82 -0.55 13.40
C ALA A 414 6.37 -0.37 13.87
N PRO A 415 6.06 0.70 14.64
CA PRO A 415 4.70 1.03 15.00
C PRO A 415 3.81 1.20 13.76
N GLY A 416 2.71 0.47 13.71
CA GLY A 416 1.75 0.49 12.60
C GLY A 416 0.30 0.46 13.06
N VAL A 417 0.01 0.87 14.30
CA VAL A 417 -1.33 0.86 14.90
C VAL A 417 -1.62 2.21 15.51
N GLY A 418 -2.81 2.77 15.26
CA GLY A 418 -3.19 4.07 15.80
C GLY A 418 -2.24 5.18 15.38
N ILE A 419 -1.87 5.24 14.09
CA ILE A 419 -0.90 6.20 13.56
C ILE A 419 -1.63 7.40 12.98
N VAL A 420 -1.36 8.58 13.53
CA VAL A 420 -1.89 9.86 13.08
C VAL A 420 -0.95 10.45 12.04
N SER A 421 -1.48 10.81 10.89
CA SER A 421 -0.70 11.46 9.83
C SER A 421 -1.59 12.33 8.95
N THR A 422 -0.96 13.00 7.98
CA THR A 422 -1.58 13.91 7.03
C THR A 422 -2.60 13.23 6.12
N LEU A 423 -3.67 13.94 5.78
CA LEU A 423 -4.68 13.52 4.82
C LEU A 423 -4.98 14.65 3.84
N PRO A 424 -5.45 14.34 2.62
CA PRO A 424 -5.77 15.35 1.63
C PRO A 424 -6.98 16.19 2.10
N ARG A 425 -6.81 17.51 2.17
CA ARG A 425 -7.93 18.47 2.30
C ARG A 425 -7.55 19.85 1.76
N GLY A 426 -6.92 19.85 0.58
CA GLY A 426 -6.33 21.05 -0.01
C GLY A 426 -5.36 21.76 0.95
N ARG A 427 -5.20 23.08 0.79
CA ARG A 427 -4.30 23.89 1.63
C ARG A 427 -4.76 24.09 3.07
N SER A 428 -5.95 23.62 3.45
CA SER A 428 -6.41 23.69 4.84
C SER A 428 -5.78 22.61 5.73
N GLY A 429 -5.27 21.54 5.11
CA GLY A 429 -4.70 20.39 5.81
C GLY A 429 -5.75 19.56 6.56
N ALA A 430 -5.48 18.27 6.72
CA ALA A 430 -6.25 17.38 7.56
C ALA A 430 -5.33 16.30 8.11
N ILE A 431 -5.73 15.70 9.22
CA ILE A 431 -5.04 14.55 9.80
C ILE A 431 -6.05 13.44 10.05
N GLY A 432 -5.59 12.20 10.02
CA GLY A 432 -6.42 11.02 10.30
C GLY A 432 -5.61 9.87 10.88
N VAL A 433 -6.32 8.89 11.41
CA VAL A 433 -5.74 7.69 12.02
C VAL A 433 -5.80 6.55 11.03
N MET A 434 -4.70 5.83 10.86
CA MET A 434 -4.65 4.56 10.14
C MET A 434 -3.83 3.53 10.91
N GLY A 435 -4.10 2.25 10.62
CA GLY A 435 -3.32 1.12 11.10
C GLY A 435 -3.05 0.16 9.95
N GLY A 436 -1.88 -0.47 9.95
CA GLY A 436 -1.41 -1.38 8.92
C GLY A 436 0.11 -1.44 8.86
N THR A 437 0.63 -2.48 8.20
CA THR A 437 2.05 -2.52 7.79
C THR A 437 2.40 -1.36 6.83
N SER A 438 1.42 -0.79 6.11
CA SER A 438 1.55 0.48 5.39
C SER A 438 1.99 1.68 6.21
N MET A 439 1.76 1.68 7.53
CA MET A 439 2.20 2.76 8.40
C MET A 439 3.54 2.45 9.07
N ALA A 440 3.87 1.16 9.20
CA ALA A 440 5.17 0.71 9.72
C ALA A 440 6.30 0.89 8.68
N ALA A 441 6.06 0.54 7.42
CA ALA A 441 7.02 0.70 6.32
C ALA A 441 7.56 2.14 6.16
N PRO A 442 6.72 3.20 6.14
CA PRO A 442 7.22 4.57 6.05
C PRO A 442 7.96 5.02 7.31
N ALA A 443 7.65 4.46 8.49
CA ALA A 443 8.43 4.74 9.69
C ALA A 443 9.87 4.22 9.56
N VAL A 444 10.05 2.98 9.06
CA VAL A 444 11.37 2.42 8.77
C VAL A 444 12.09 3.21 7.67
N THR A 445 11.39 3.52 6.57
CA THR A 445 11.92 4.34 5.48
C THR A 445 12.47 5.67 6.00
N ALA A 446 11.72 6.35 6.88
CA ALA A 446 12.11 7.63 7.42
C ALA A 446 13.28 7.53 8.40
N LEU A 447 13.30 6.52 9.28
CA LEU A 447 14.44 6.29 10.17
C LEU A 447 15.72 5.99 9.38
N LEU A 448 15.61 5.20 8.32
CA LEU A 448 16.72 4.92 7.41
C LEU A 448 17.17 6.18 6.66
N ALA A 449 16.23 7.03 6.22
CA ALA A 449 16.56 8.33 5.62
C ALA A 449 17.32 9.24 6.58
N ARG A 450 16.95 9.27 7.87
CA ARG A 450 17.69 10.05 8.88
C ARG A 450 19.11 9.54 9.07
N ALA A 451 19.29 8.23 9.17
CA ALA A 451 20.59 7.63 9.37
C ALA A 451 21.48 7.82 8.14
N LEU A 452 20.93 7.62 6.93
CA LEU A 452 21.64 7.84 5.69
C LEU A 452 22.07 9.31 5.52
N ALA A 453 21.24 10.26 5.94
CA ALA A 453 21.60 11.69 5.93
C ALA A 453 22.79 12.04 6.87
N GLN A 454 23.05 11.22 7.89
CA GLN A 454 24.17 11.40 8.81
C GLN A 454 25.46 10.73 8.32
N ASP A 455 25.36 9.78 7.39
CA ASP A 455 26.49 9.12 6.76
C ASP A 455 26.78 9.76 5.39
N ALA A 456 27.49 10.88 5.40
CA ALA A 456 27.83 11.62 4.18
C ALA A 456 28.66 10.78 3.20
N ALA A 457 29.45 9.82 3.68
CA ALA A 457 30.24 8.95 2.82
C ALA A 457 29.33 7.98 2.05
N LEU A 458 28.39 7.33 2.75
CA LEU A 458 27.43 6.42 2.13
C LEU A 458 26.41 7.14 1.24
N LEU A 459 25.90 8.30 1.68
CA LEU A 459 24.95 9.09 0.91
C LEU A 459 25.54 9.50 -0.45
N ASN A 460 26.79 9.97 -0.46
CA ASN A 460 27.50 10.43 -1.67
C ASN A 460 28.27 9.32 -2.41
N ALA A 461 28.21 8.08 -1.94
CA ALA A 461 28.85 6.95 -2.61
C ALA A 461 28.29 6.74 -4.03
N ALA A 462 29.08 6.11 -4.89
CA ALA A 462 28.65 5.74 -6.23
C ALA A 462 27.36 4.90 -6.19
N ARG A 463 26.38 5.27 -7.02
CA ARG A 463 25.05 4.64 -7.07
C ARG A 463 25.11 3.27 -7.76
N ASN A 464 25.47 2.26 -6.99
CA ASN A 464 25.63 0.88 -7.44
C ASN A 464 25.15 -0.12 -6.38
N LYS A 465 25.19 -1.42 -6.70
CA LYS A 465 24.79 -2.51 -5.80
C LYS A 465 25.45 -2.45 -4.41
N ALA A 466 26.75 -2.15 -4.35
CA ALA A 466 27.48 -2.09 -3.07
C ALA A 466 26.93 -1.00 -2.15
N ARG A 467 26.55 0.16 -2.70
CA ARG A 467 25.88 1.22 -1.92
C ARG A 467 24.56 0.73 -1.32
N ALA A 468 23.72 0.05 -2.10
CA ALA A 468 22.44 -0.46 -1.58
C ALA A 468 22.65 -1.51 -0.46
N GLU A 469 23.63 -2.40 -0.62
CA GLU A 469 24.00 -3.39 0.41
C GLU A 469 24.52 -2.73 1.70
N GLN A 470 25.26 -1.62 1.58
CA GLN A 470 25.69 -0.81 2.72
C GLN A 470 24.51 -0.12 3.40
N ILE A 471 23.53 0.41 2.66
CA ILE A 471 22.29 0.97 3.22
C ILE A 471 21.48 -0.10 3.97
N LEU A 472 21.37 -1.31 3.42
CA LEU A 472 20.73 -2.43 4.10
C LEU A 472 21.49 -2.83 5.39
N THR A 473 22.82 -2.80 5.34
CA THR A 473 23.67 -3.04 6.52
C THR A 473 23.47 -1.96 7.58
N LEU A 474 23.37 -0.70 7.18
CA LEU A 474 23.04 0.42 8.07
C LEU A 474 21.70 0.16 8.76
N ALA A 475 20.64 -0.19 8.01
CA ALA A 475 19.33 -0.49 8.60
C ALA A 475 19.40 -1.59 9.68
N ARG A 476 20.15 -2.67 9.43
CA ARG A 476 20.37 -3.76 10.39
C ARG A 476 21.13 -3.30 11.63
N SER A 477 22.11 -2.43 11.48
CA SER A 477 22.91 -1.90 12.59
C SER A 477 22.10 -1.02 13.56
N LEU A 478 21.03 -0.37 13.06
CA LEU A 478 20.11 0.45 13.84
C LEU A 478 19.07 -0.39 14.61
N ALA A 479 18.90 -1.66 14.25
CA ALA A 479 17.78 -2.46 14.71
C ALA A 479 18.01 -3.01 16.13
N THR A 480 17.04 -2.76 17.03
CA THR A 480 17.03 -3.30 18.39
C THR A 480 15.85 -4.25 18.58
N LYS A 481 16.14 -5.51 18.95
CA LYS A 481 15.12 -6.54 19.21
C LYS A 481 14.23 -6.19 20.41
N ALA A 482 12.91 -6.21 20.23
CA ALA A 482 11.93 -6.14 21.32
C ALA A 482 11.65 -7.52 21.93
N GLY A 483 12.07 -8.60 21.27
CA GLY A 483 11.97 -9.98 21.75
C GLY A 483 10.69 -10.68 21.30
N PHE A 484 10.15 -10.31 20.14
CA PHE A 484 9.07 -11.04 19.47
C PHE A 484 9.57 -12.30 18.75
N GLY A 485 10.86 -12.36 18.41
CA GLY A 485 11.45 -13.46 17.65
C GLY A 485 11.61 -13.12 16.16
N ALA A 486 12.55 -13.79 15.50
CA ALA A 486 13.03 -13.41 14.16
C ALA A 486 11.92 -13.31 13.11
N ASN A 487 10.96 -14.25 13.11
CA ASN A 487 9.87 -14.22 12.13
C ASN A 487 8.92 -13.03 12.29
N TYR A 488 8.95 -12.31 13.41
CA TYR A 488 8.03 -11.23 13.72
C TYR A 488 8.69 -9.86 13.67
N GLU A 489 9.96 -9.76 14.09
CA GLU A 489 10.68 -8.48 14.16
C GLU A 489 11.97 -8.45 13.36
N GLY A 490 12.39 -9.57 12.77
CA GLY A 490 13.67 -9.68 12.06
C GLY A 490 14.86 -9.30 12.95
N PHE A 491 15.58 -8.27 12.51
CA PHE A 491 16.66 -7.63 13.25
C PHE A 491 16.15 -6.75 14.41
N GLY A 492 14.91 -6.27 14.35
CA GLY A 492 14.24 -5.52 15.41
C GLY A 492 13.59 -4.23 14.93
N LEU A 493 13.49 -3.26 15.83
CA LEU A 493 12.98 -1.91 15.56
C LEU A 493 14.16 -0.95 15.41
N LEU A 494 14.23 -0.17 14.32
CA LEU A 494 15.31 0.80 14.07
C LEU A 494 15.30 1.90 15.16
N ARG A 495 16.48 2.34 15.60
CA ARG A 495 16.63 3.38 16.62
C ARG A 495 17.71 4.39 16.30
#